data_AF-A0A3R8W5M9-F1
#
_entry.id   AF-A0A3R8W5M9-F1
#
_cell.length_a   1.000
_cell.length_b   1.000
_cell.length_c   1.000
_cell.angle_alpha   90.00
_cell.angle_beta   90.00
_cell.angle_gamma   90.00
#
_symmetry.space_group_name_H-M   'P 1'
#
loop_
_entity.id
_entity.type
_entity.pdbx_description
1 polymer ?
#
loop_
_entity_poly.entity_id
_entity_poly.type
_entity_poly.pdbx_seq_one_letter_code
_entity_poly.pdbx_strand_id
1 'polypeptide(L)'
;MLITDFLVGRDEKSRFVALIVQDVLPTECDAGRCHLVRKVNRQDLVQEFVSDGAATDWLMFPDLPQDVVEILESGGTIQVVDTAEVSISCTIEPESSLMAQYRKGAM
;
A
#
# COMPACT_ATOMS: atom_id res chain seq x y z
N MET A 1 1.77 4.50 -14.98
CA MET A 1 2.25 4.63 -13.59
C MET A 1 1.92 6.03 -13.13
N LEU A 2 0.90 6.15 -12.27
CA LEU A 2 0.53 7.40 -11.64
C LEU A 2 1.55 7.69 -10.54
N ILE A 3 2.25 8.83 -10.63
CA ILE A 3 3.08 9.34 -9.54
C ILE A 3 2.18 10.24 -8.72
N THR A 4 2.10 9.96 -7.42
CA THR A 4 1.12 10.57 -6.53
C THR A 4 1.82 11.42 -5.48
N ASP A 5 1.34 12.63 -5.27
CA ASP A 5 1.71 13.44 -4.12
C ASP A 5 0.96 12.91 -2.89
N PHE A 6 1.70 12.59 -1.84
CA PHE A 6 1.17 12.08 -0.59
C PHE A 6 1.90 12.68 0.61
N LEU A 7 1.25 12.66 1.76
CA LEU A 7 1.78 13.15 3.03
C LEU A 7 1.64 12.05 4.07
N VAL A 8 2.72 11.74 4.79
CA VAL A 8 2.65 10.80 5.92
C VAL A 8 2.69 11.57 7.21
N GLY A 9 1.73 11.30 8.08
CA GLY A 9 1.61 11.90 9.40
C GLY A 9 1.10 10.90 10.42
N ARG A 10 0.66 11.44 11.55
CA ARG A 10 0.01 10.66 12.61
C ARG A 10 -1.36 11.24 12.92
N ASP A 11 -2.33 10.37 13.22
CA ASP A 11 -3.65 10.79 13.68
C ASP A 11 -3.65 11.22 15.17
N GLU A 12 -4.82 11.61 15.68
CA GLU A 12 -5.02 11.99 17.09
C GLU A 12 -4.64 10.88 18.09
N LYS A 13 -4.56 9.62 17.63
CA LYS A 13 -4.18 8.44 18.41
C LYS A 13 -2.72 8.05 18.18
N SER A 14 -1.92 8.90 17.55
CA SER A 14 -0.52 8.66 17.19
C SER A 14 -0.29 7.47 16.24
N ARG A 15 -1.30 7.05 15.48
CA ARG A 15 -1.17 6.01 14.45
C ARG A 15 -0.73 6.62 13.15
N PHE A 16 0.10 5.92 12.38
CA PHE A 16 0.54 6.39 11.07
C PHE A 16 -0.62 6.42 10.06
N VAL A 17 -0.74 7.55 9.38
CA VAL A 17 -1.71 7.78 8.31
C VAL A 17 -0.99 8.40 7.13
N ALA A 18 -1.21 7.87 5.94
CA ALA A 18 -0.79 8.46 4.68
C ALA A 18 -2.01 9.12 4.02
N LEU A 19 -1.94 10.42 3.77
CA LEU A 19 -2.93 11.17 3.02
C LEU A 19 -2.48 11.32 1.58
N ILE A 20 -3.30 10.87 0.63
CA ILE A 20 -3.12 11.11 -0.79
C ILE A 20 -3.82 12.42 -1.17
N VAL A 21 -3.22 13.22 -2.04
CA VAL A 21 -3.64 14.61 -2.29
C VAL A 21 -4.53 14.81 -3.54
N GLN A 22 -4.92 13.77 -4.30
CA GLN A 22 -5.55 13.97 -5.63
C GLN A 22 -6.54 12.90 -6.15
N ASP A 23 -7.53 12.42 -5.37
CA ASP A 23 -8.53 11.43 -5.84
C ASP A 23 -7.91 10.26 -6.63
N VAL A 24 -6.90 9.65 -6.03
CA VAL A 24 -6.01 8.70 -6.73
C VAL A 24 -6.37 7.26 -6.42
N LEU A 25 -7.22 7.03 -5.41
CA LEU A 25 -7.72 5.69 -5.12
C LEU A 25 -8.85 5.35 -6.10
N PRO A 26 -8.74 4.24 -6.86
CA PRO A 26 -9.83 3.79 -7.72
C PRO A 26 -11.05 3.41 -6.87
N THR A 27 -12.22 3.95 -7.22
CA THR A 27 -13.49 3.74 -6.48
C THR A 27 -14.16 2.39 -6.77
N GLU A 28 -13.79 1.73 -7.87
CA GLU A 28 -14.38 0.47 -8.35
C GLU A 28 -13.44 -0.74 -8.21
N CYS A 29 -12.32 -0.58 -7.50
CA CYS A 29 -11.34 -1.65 -7.30
C CYS A 29 -11.11 -1.91 -5.81
N ASP A 30 -10.82 -3.16 -5.48
CA ASP A 30 -10.43 -3.54 -4.13
C ASP A 30 -8.90 -3.45 -3.96
N ALA A 31 -8.45 -3.16 -2.74
CA ALA A 31 -7.04 -3.24 -2.41
C ALA A 31 -6.56 -4.71 -2.48
N GLY A 32 -5.59 -4.95 -3.35
CA GLY A 32 -4.90 -6.24 -3.48
C GLY A 32 -3.67 -6.29 -2.59
N ARG A 33 -2.49 -6.38 -3.21
CA ARG A 33 -1.22 -6.60 -2.51
C ARG A 33 -0.44 -5.32 -2.25
N CYS A 34 0.29 -5.29 -1.14
CA CYS A 34 1.25 -4.23 -0.82
C CYS A 34 2.68 -4.77 -0.85
N HIS A 35 3.60 -3.99 -1.45
CA HIS A 35 5.02 -4.32 -1.50
C HIS A 35 5.89 -3.11 -1.19
N LEU A 36 6.94 -3.28 -0.38
CA LEU A 36 8.03 -2.31 -0.30
C LEU A 36 9.08 -2.62 -1.36
N VAL A 37 9.29 -1.68 -2.27
CA VAL A 37 10.31 -1.77 -3.32
C VAL A 37 11.53 -0.96 -2.90
N ARG A 38 12.64 -1.67 -2.65
CA ARG A 38 13.91 -1.06 -2.25
C ARG A 38 14.63 -0.46 -3.45
N LYS A 39 14.96 0.83 -3.36
CA LYS A 39 15.83 1.57 -4.27
C LYS A 39 17.11 1.98 -3.53
N VAL A 40 18.11 2.46 -4.26
CA VAL A 40 19.47 2.70 -3.74
C VAL A 40 19.49 3.49 -2.43
N ASN A 41 18.66 4.53 -2.30
CA ASN A 41 18.63 5.41 -1.12
C ASN A 41 17.23 5.53 -0.47
N ARG A 42 16.25 4.72 -0.86
CA ARG A 42 14.86 4.82 -0.36
C ARG A 42 14.07 3.53 -0.53
N GLN A 43 12.92 3.46 0.12
CA GLN A 43 11.92 2.43 -0.16
C GLN A 43 10.61 3.10 -0.60
N ASP A 44 10.03 2.56 -1.66
CA ASP A 44 8.73 3.00 -2.19
C ASP A 44 7.70 1.93 -1.79
N LEU A 45 6.55 2.35 -1.24
CA LEU A 45 5.43 1.43 -1.07
C LEU A 45 4.64 1.36 -2.38
N VAL A 46 4.28 0.15 -2.79
CA VAL A 46 3.50 -0.10 -3.99
C VAL A 46 2.25 -0.87 -3.58
N GLN A 47 1.08 -0.30 -3.85
CA GLN A 47 -0.23 -0.91 -3.63
C GLN A 47 -0.81 -1.32 -4.99
N GLU A 48 -1.15 -2.60 -5.12
CA GLU A 48 -1.91 -3.14 -6.24
C GLU A 48 -3.41 -3.04 -5.95
N PHE A 49 -4.18 -2.68 -6.97
CA PHE A 49 -5.64 -2.72 -6.98
C PHE A 49 -6.12 -3.80 -7.92
N VAL A 50 -7.14 -4.53 -7.48
CA VAL A 50 -7.71 -5.67 -8.19
C VAL A 50 -9.17 -5.44 -8.50
N SER A 51 -9.58 -5.87 -9.70
CA SER A 51 -10.99 -5.92 -10.12
C SER A 51 -11.22 -7.25 -10.82
N ASP A 52 -12.31 -7.95 -10.48
CA ASP A 52 -12.64 -9.30 -10.98
C ASP A 52 -11.48 -10.32 -10.86
N GLY A 53 -10.67 -10.20 -9.81
CA GLY A 53 -9.53 -11.10 -9.54
C GLY A 53 -8.30 -10.85 -10.42
N ALA A 54 -8.30 -9.80 -11.25
CA ALA A 54 -7.15 -9.37 -12.04
C ALA A 54 -6.55 -8.08 -11.49
N ALA A 55 -5.22 -7.98 -11.57
CA ALA A 55 -4.50 -6.75 -11.25
C ALA A 55 -4.83 -5.68 -12.29
N THR A 56 -5.41 -4.57 -11.83
CA THR A 56 -5.93 -3.51 -12.71
C THR A 56 -5.07 -2.26 -12.65
N ASP A 57 -4.67 -1.83 -11.44
CA ASP A 57 -3.88 -0.62 -11.25
C ASP A 57 -2.87 -0.72 -10.10
N TRP A 58 -1.88 0.16 -10.13
CA TRP A 58 -0.74 0.18 -9.21
C TRP A 58 -0.46 1.61 -8.77
N LEU A 59 -0.52 1.83 -7.46
CA LEU A 59 -0.20 3.11 -6.83
C LEU A 59 1.15 3.02 -6.11
N MET A 60 2.01 4.01 -6.32
CA MET A 60 3.33 4.07 -5.71
C MET A 60 3.45 5.29 -4.79
N PHE A 61 3.94 5.06 -3.58
CA PHE A 61 4.24 6.06 -2.55
C PHE A 61 5.75 6.17 -2.38
N PRO A 62 6.44 7.05 -3.14
CA PRO A 62 7.89 7.19 -3.07
C PRO A 62 8.36 7.95 -1.83
N ASP A 63 9.56 7.66 -1.32
CA ASP A 63 10.18 8.43 -0.22
C ASP A 63 9.44 8.32 1.13
N LEU A 64 9.02 7.11 1.52
CA LEU A 64 8.41 6.87 2.83
C LEU A 64 9.37 7.22 4.00
N PRO A 65 8.87 7.83 5.09
CA PRO A 65 9.63 7.98 6.32
C PRO A 65 10.12 6.63 6.88
N GLN A 66 11.29 6.64 7.52
CA GLN A 66 11.92 5.41 8.01
C GLN A 66 11.07 4.69 9.08
N ASP A 67 10.40 5.44 9.97
CA ASP A 67 9.54 4.86 11.01
C ASP A 67 8.31 4.16 10.42
N VAL A 68 7.80 4.64 9.28
CA VAL A 68 6.72 4.00 8.53
C VAL A 68 7.18 2.69 7.91
N VAL A 69 8.36 2.70 7.29
CA VAL A 69 9.00 1.51 6.74
C VAL A 69 9.17 0.44 7.82
N GLU A 70 9.75 0.80 8.96
CA GLU A 70 10.01 -0.13 10.07
C GLU A 70 8.71 -0.78 10.57
N ILE A 71 7.61 -0.01 10.64
CA ILE A 71 6.31 -0.53 11.05
C ILE A 71 5.77 -1.51 10.03
N LEU A 72 5.81 -1.18 8.74
CA LEU A 72 5.33 -2.07 7.70
C LEU A 72 6.14 -3.37 7.63
N GLU A 73 7.47 -3.29 7.76
CA GLU A 73 8.35 -4.46 7.84
C GLU A 73 8.09 -5.32 9.10
N SER A 74 7.63 -4.70 10.20
CA SER A 74 7.24 -5.43 11.42
C SER A 74 5.86 -6.12 11.34
N GLY A 75 5.17 -5.99 10.20
CA GLY A 75 3.81 -6.50 9.99
C GLY A 75 2.72 -5.55 10.51
N GLY A 76 3.10 -4.32 10.84
CA GLY A 76 2.17 -3.25 11.13
C GLY A 76 1.47 -2.74 9.87
N THR A 77 0.57 -1.81 10.08
CA THR A 77 -0.35 -1.32 9.06
C THR A 77 -0.35 0.20 9.03
N ILE A 78 -0.44 0.78 7.84
CA ILE A 78 -0.73 2.21 7.67
C ILE A 78 -2.11 2.39 7.04
N GLN A 79 -2.84 3.39 7.52
CA GLN A 79 -4.09 3.80 6.87
C GLN A 79 -3.76 4.80 5.78
N VAL A 80 -4.26 4.55 4.58
CA VAL A 80 -4.16 5.44 3.44
C VAL A 80 -5.53 6.05 3.20
N VAL A 81 -5.59 7.37 3.15
CA VAL A 81 -6.84 8.13 3.00
C VAL A 81 -6.72 9.01 1.76
N ASP A 82 -7.81 9.10 1.00
CA ASP A 82 -7.93 9.95 -0.19
C ASP A 82 -8.96 11.06 0.02
N THR A 83 -8.89 12.10 -0.81
CA THR A 83 -9.79 13.26 -0.77
C THR A 83 -11.26 12.88 -1.05
N ALA A 84 -11.51 11.78 -1.76
CA ALA A 84 -12.82 11.20 -1.98
C ALA A 84 -13.41 10.45 -0.75
N GLU A 85 -12.82 10.60 0.44
CA GLU A 85 -13.20 9.91 1.68
C GLU A 85 -13.06 8.37 1.62
N VAL A 86 -12.33 7.86 0.62
CA VAL A 86 -11.97 6.44 0.54
C VAL A 86 -10.76 6.19 1.45
N SER A 87 -10.81 5.12 2.23
CA SER A 87 -9.68 4.70 3.05
C SER A 87 -9.36 3.23 2.84
N ILE A 88 -8.07 2.93 2.69
CA ILE A 88 -7.56 1.57 2.58
C ILE A 88 -6.45 1.35 3.59
N SER A 89 -6.29 0.08 3.97
CA SER A 89 -5.33 -0.33 4.99
C SER A 89 -4.18 -1.07 4.32
N CYS A 90 -2.99 -0.48 4.30
CA CYS A 90 -1.82 -1.11 3.69
C CYS A 90 -1.04 -1.93 4.72
N THR A 91 -0.89 -3.22 4.43
CA THR A 91 -0.05 -4.16 5.18
C THR A 91 0.76 -4.97 4.18
N ILE A 92 2.08 -5.08 4.37
CA ILE A 92 2.91 -5.88 3.47
C ILE A 92 2.52 -7.34 3.61
N GLU A 93 2.22 -7.99 2.49
CA GLU A 93 2.02 -9.43 2.52
C GLU A 93 3.34 -10.12 2.86
N PRO A 94 3.38 -10.96 3.91
CA PRO A 94 4.57 -11.75 4.19
C PRO A 94 4.83 -12.71 3.01
N GLU A 95 6.11 -12.90 2.65
CA GLU A 95 6.53 -13.82 1.56
C GLU A 95 5.92 -15.24 1.69
N SER A 96 5.64 -15.67 2.92
CA SER A 96 5.02 -16.97 3.20
C SER A 96 3.58 -17.10 2.69
N SER A 97 2.82 -16.00 2.60
CA SER A 97 1.45 -15.98 2.05
C SER A 97 1.45 -16.13 0.53
N LEU A 98 2.44 -15.56 -0.16
CA LEU A 98 2.59 -15.69 -1.62
C LEU A 98 2.84 -17.15 -2.02
N MET A 99 3.71 -17.85 -1.29
CA MET A 99 3.98 -19.29 -1.51
C MET A 99 2.75 -20.17 -1.29
N ALA A 100 1.86 -19.80 -0.35
CA ALA A 100 0.63 -20.55 -0.08
C ALA A 100 -0.44 -20.37 -1.17
N GLN A 101 -0.54 -19.17 -1.76
CA GLN A 101 -1.46 -18.89 -2.87
C GLN A 101 -0.99 -19.55 -4.18
N TYR A 102 0.32 -19.50 -4.49
CA TYR A 102 0.87 -20.19 -5.67
C TYR A 102 0.72 -21.72 -5.60
N ARG A 103 0.77 -22.33 -4.41
CA ARG A 103 0.53 -23.78 -4.25
C ARG A 103 -0.94 -24.18 -4.41
N LYS A 104 -1.89 -23.26 -4.19
CA LYS A 104 -3.32 -23.55 -4.36
C LYS A 104 -3.82 -23.35 -5.80
N GLY A 105 -3.14 -22.56 -6.62
CA GLY A 105 -3.50 -22.33 -8.03
C GLY A 105 -2.91 -23.33 -9.03
N ALA A 106 -2.15 -24.34 -8.57
CA ALA A 106 -1.47 -25.33 -9.41
C ALA A 106 -2.15 -26.72 -9.41
N MET A 107 -3.45 -26.80 -9.09
CA MET A 107 -4.23 -28.03 -9.12
C MET A 107 -5.40 -27.92 -10.09
#